data_AF-A0A6L5F8J8-F1
#
_entry.id   AF-A0A6L5F8J8-F1
#
_cell.length_a   1.000
_cell.length_b   1.000
_cell.length_c   1.000
_cell.angle_alpha   90.00
_cell.angle_beta   90.00
_cell.angle_gamma   90.00
#
_symmetry.space_group_name_H-M   'P 1'
#
loop_
_entity.id
_entity.type
_entity.pdbx_description
1 polymer ?
#
loop_
_entity_poly.entity_id
_entity_poly.type
_entity_poly.pdbx_seq_one_letter_code
_entity_poly.pdbx_strand_id
1 'polypeptide(L)'
;MWLTETYDNILFAMNTHSFGGYFMWSPGAYIADGRVPLPRPPIGTEEYFFAASADILDRIKAYRGTVVHPGRTGPVIDVLYSAAGNSGDEHYYTDDLEGPDIYAWDFEVGADLWDGEEWESPGFFWPDFETEGFHQAMEFSNGWIGMMEVALEFSQDDQAPSSSINVDQRGWYSGPVDVVFTTSEAATIHYTLDMSKPTLDSPTLERDGLRDGAAPLEITETTVLRWFAVDETGNQEKPHRVRIKIRD
;
A
#
# COMPACT_ATOMS: atom_id res chain seq x y z
N MET A 1 17.37 6.15 13.10
CA MET A 1 17.23 7.52 13.66
C MET A 1 16.98 7.48 15.18
N TRP A 2 17.55 8.39 16.00
CA TRP A 2 17.44 8.33 17.48
C TRP A 2 16.01 8.15 18.00
N LEU A 3 15.03 8.86 17.44
CA LEU A 3 13.65 8.78 17.91
C LEU A 3 13.06 7.38 17.69
N THR A 4 13.25 6.80 16.50
CA THR A 4 12.71 5.47 16.15
C THR A 4 13.49 4.35 16.83
N GLU A 5 14.79 4.53 17.06
CA GLU A 5 15.62 3.61 17.84
C GLU A 5 15.31 3.61 19.34
N THR A 6 14.72 4.70 19.85
CA THR A 6 14.43 4.86 21.29
C THR A 6 13.01 4.43 21.66
N TYR A 7 12.06 4.57 20.74
CA TYR A 7 10.63 4.32 20.98
C TYR A 7 10.08 3.31 19.96
N ASP A 8 9.99 2.05 20.40
CA ASP A 8 9.51 0.89 19.63
C ASP A 8 8.01 0.93 19.31
N ASN A 9 7.27 1.84 19.93
CA ASN A 9 5.83 2.01 19.73
C ASN A 9 5.48 3.06 18.66
N ILE A 10 6.48 3.58 17.92
CA ILE A 10 6.25 4.42 16.74
C ILE A 10 6.03 3.47 15.57
N LEU A 11 4.79 3.40 15.07
CA LEU A 11 4.43 2.55 13.94
C LEU A 11 4.15 3.34 12.65
N PHE A 12 4.05 4.66 12.77
CA PHE A 12 3.53 5.54 11.73
C PHE A 12 4.40 6.79 11.62
N ALA A 13 4.75 7.15 10.39
CA ALA A 13 5.46 8.38 10.08
C ALA A 13 4.89 9.07 8.86
N MET A 14 4.97 10.40 8.85
CA MET A 14 4.61 11.23 7.72
C MET A 14 5.65 12.34 7.58
N ASN A 15 6.27 12.47 6.42
CA ASN A 15 7.12 13.61 6.09
C ASN A 15 6.32 14.62 5.27
N THR A 16 6.52 15.91 5.47
CA THR A 16 5.80 16.96 4.74
C THR A 16 6.80 17.92 4.10
N HIS A 17 6.76 17.97 2.77
CA HIS A 17 7.55 18.81 1.89
C HIS A 17 6.65 19.73 1.08
N SER A 18 7.29 20.60 0.29
CA SER A 18 6.66 21.40 -0.75
C SER A 18 7.57 21.33 -1.98
N PHE A 19 7.08 21.25 -3.22
CA PHE A 19 5.70 21.39 -3.70
C PHE A 19 5.40 20.38 -4.81
N GLY A 20 4.13 20.27 -5.20
CA GLY A 20 3.71 19.57 -6.40
C GLY A 20 2.55 18.60 -6.18
N GLY A 21 1.95 18.54 -4.99
CA GLY A 21 0.79 17.67 -4.75
C GLY A 21 1.11 16.20 -4.96
N TYR A 22 2.11 15.69 -4.26
CA TYR A 22 2.49 14.28 -4.26
C TYR A 22 2.10 13.62 -2.94
N PHE A 23 1.79 12.33 -3.01
CA PHE A 23 1.55 11.51 -1.84
C PHE A 23 2.16 10.14 -1.97
N MET A 24 3.26 9.90 -1.26
CA MET A 24 4.18 8.85 -1.62
C MET A 24 4.59 7.99 -0.43
N TRP A 25 5.23 6.87 -0.73
CA TRP A 25 5.82 5.95 0.25
C TRP A 25 7.01 5.21 -0.38
N SER A 26 7.65 4.33 0.39
CA SER A 26 8.79 3.53 -0.04
C SER A 26 8.41 2.47 -1.10
N PRO A 27 9.34 2.06 -1.98
CA PRO A 27 10.72 2.53 -2.12
C PRO A 27 10.83 3.93 -2.73
N GLY A 28 11.82 4.70 -2.28
CA GLY A 28 12.14 6.02 -2.80
C GLY A 28 13.45 6.15 -3.56
N ALA A 29 14.27 5.12 -3.60
CA ALA A 29 15.52 5.14 -4.36
C ALA A 29 15.72 3.91 -5.24
N TYR A 30 16.49 4.12 -6.31
CA TYR A 30 17.09 3.08 -7.14
C TYR A 30 18.51 3.44 -7.54
N ILE A 31 19.36 2.43 -7.74
CA ILE A 31 20.66 2.63 -8.37
C ILE A 31 20.47 2.94 -9.86
N ALA A 32 21.29 3.86 -10.40
CA ALA A 32 21.13 4.35 -11.76
C ALA A 32 21.31 3.25 -12.82
N ASP A 33 22.26 2.33 -12.60
CA ASP A 33 22.45 1.18 -13.48
C ASP A 33 21.32 0.18 -13.29
N GLY A 34 20.60 -0.12 -14.37
CA GLY A 34 19.45 -1.02 -14.34
C GLY A 34 18.19 -0.51 -13.62
N ARG A 35 18.21 0.69 -13.01
CA ARG A 35 17.09 1.24 -12.20
C ARG A 35 16.59 0.25 -11.14
N VAL A 36 17.52 -0.39 -10.43
CA VAL A 36 17.18 -1.39 -9.42
C VAL A 36 16.82 -0.70 -8.09
N PRO A 37 15.56 -0.80 -7.62
CA PRO A 37 15.14 -0.19 -6.36
C PRO A 37 15.45 -1.10 -5.16
N LEU A 38 15.20 -0.57 -3.95
CA LEU A 38 14.98 -1.42 -2.78
C LEU A 38 13.75 -2.32 -2.98
N PRO A 39 13.62 -3.44 -2.25
CA PRO A 39 12.50 -4.36 -2.37
C PRO A 39 11.17 -3.63 -2.21
N ARG A 40 10.19 -3.90 -3.07
CA ARG A 40 8.86 -3.32 -2.87
C ARG A 40 8.18 -3.92 -1.64
N PRO A 41 7.24 -3.19 -1.02
CA PRO A 41 6.37 -3.78 -0.03
C PRO A 41 5.68 -5.05 -0.58
N PRO A 42 5.51 -6.09 0.27
CA PRO A 42 4.62 -7.19 -0.03
C PRO A 42 3.25 -6.67 -0.49
N ILE A 43 2.55 -7.44 -1.32
CA ILE A 43 1.33 -6.92 -1.97
C ILE A 43 0.25 -6.51 -0.95
N GLY A 44 0.06 -7.27 0.14
CA GLY A 44 -0.88 -6.91 1.20
C GLY A 44 -0.50 -5.59 1.90
N THR A 45 0.80 -5.40 2.16
CA THR A 45 1.32 -4.16 2.75
C THR A 45 1.16 -2.97 1.80
N GLU A 46 1.41 -3.14 0.50
CA GLU A 46 1.17 -2.06 -0.46
C GLU A 46 -0.32 -1.75 -0.64
N GLU A 47 -1.19 -2.76 -0.60
CA GLU A 47 -2.64 -2.57 -0.55
C GLU A 47 -3.05 -1.75 0.69
N TYR A 48 -2.39 -1.96 1.83
CA TYR A 48 -2.61 -1.14 3.03
C TYR A 48 -2.16 0.30 2.84
N PHE A 49 -0.98 0.51 2.23
CA PHE A 49 -0.55 1.86 1.84
C PHE A 49 -1.61 2.55 0.98
N PHE A 50 -2.16 1.87 -0.03
CA PHE A 50 -3.22 2.44 -0.86
C PHE A 50 -4.53 2.69 -0.09
N ALA A 51 -4.96 1.76 0.76
CA ALA A 51 -6.18 1.88 1.54
C ALA A 51 -6.11 3.06 2.52
N ALA A 52 -5.09 3.10 3.37
CA ALA A 52 -4.86 4.22 4.29
C ALA A 52 -4.66 5.55 3.53
N SER A 53 -4.04 5.50 2.35
CA SER A 53 -3.92 6.69 1.52
C SER A 53 -5.26 7.26 1.07
N ALA A 54 -6.25 6.42 0.79
CA ALA A 54 -7.57 6.89 0.41
C ALA A 54 -8.22 7.73 1.52
N ASP A 55 -8.14 7.26 2.78
CA ASP A 55 -8.70 7.97 3.93
C ASP A 55 -8.00 9.30 4.19
N ILE A 56 -6.66 9.29 4.13
CA ILE A 56 -5.83 10.48 4.30
C ILE A 56 -6.12 11.52 3.21
N LEU A 57 -6.18 11.10 1.94
CA LEU A 57 -6.46 11.99 0.81
C LEU A 57 -7.90 12.52 0.83
N ASP A 58 -8.86 11.74 1.32
CA ASP A 58 -10.23 12.21 1.52
C ASP A 58 -10.32 13.32 2.57
N ARG A 59 -9.48 13.27 3.62
CA ARG A 59 -9.37 14.37 4.59
C ARG A 59 -8.78 15.65 3.98
N ILE A 60 -7.76 15.52 3.15
CA ILE A 60 -7.20 16.67 2.39
C ILE A 60 -8.28 17.29 1.50
N LYS A 61 -8.99 16.45 0.75
CA LYS A 61 -10.07 16.86 -0.14
C LYS A 61 -11.21 17.56 0.58
N ALA A 62 -11.51 17.19 1.83
CA ALA A 62 -12.63 17.73 2.58
C ALA A 62 -12.55 19.25 2.85
N TYR A 63 -11.37 19.87 2.76
CA TYR A 63 -11.23 21.31 3.02
C TYR A 63 -11.75 22.19 1.87
N ARG A 64 -11.20 22.01 0.65
CA ARG A 64 -11.61 22.78 -0.53
C ARG A 64 -11.70 21.97 -1.83
N GLY A 65 -11.80 20.65 -1.74
CA GLY A 65 -11.95 19.76 -2.90
C GLY A 65 -10.63 19.36 -3.55
N THR A 66 -9.50 19.56 -2.88
CA THR A 66 -8.17 19.27 -3.41
C THR A 66 -7.96 17.79 -3.69
N VAL A 67 -7.39 17.51 -4.86
CA VAL A 67 -7.16 16.15 -5.35
C VAL A 67 -5.67 15.98 -5.60
N VAL A 68 -5.09 14.99 -4.92
CA VAL A 68 -3.79 14.44 -5.33
C VAL A 68 -4.07 13.42 -6.44
N HIS A 69 -3.49 13.65 -7.62
CA HIS A 69 -3.76 12.81 -8.78
C HIS A 69 -3.21 11.39 -8.59
N PRO A 70 -3.84 10.35 -9.17
CA PRO A 70 -3.32 8.98 -9.12
C PRO A 70 -1.88 8.84 -9.64
N GLY A 71 -1.48 9.65 -10.63
CA GLY A 71 -0.11 9.70 -11.14
C GLY A 71 0.91 10.37 -10.21
N ARG A 72 0.45 10.94 -9.09
CA ARG A 72 1.26 11.55 -8.01
C ARG A 72 1.08 10.82 -6.67
N THR A 73 0.30 9.74 -6.63
CA THR A 73 0.13 8.88 -5.47
C THR A 73 0.85 7.55 -5.70
N GLY A 74 1.68 7.06 -4.79
CA GLY A 74 2.37 5.77 -4.96
C GLY A 74 3.81 5.75 -4.46
N PRO A 75 4.54 4.64 -4.65
CA PRO A 75 5.96 4.61 -4.34
C PRO A 75 6.72 5.77 -4.99
N VAL A 76 7.62 6.41 -4.25
CA VAL A 76 8.36 7.60 -4.72
C VAL A 76 9.06 7.33 -6.06
N ILE A 77 9.61 6.12 -6.26
CA ILE A 77 10.25 5.74 -7.54
C ILE A 77 9.29 5.70 -8.74
N ASP A 78 7.98 5.58 -8.53
CA ASP A 78 6.96 5.49 -9.57
C ASP A 78 6.43 6.86 -9.99
N VAL A 79 6.34 7.79 -9.03
CA VAL A 79 5.65 9.07 -9.23
C VAL A 79 6.57 10.28 -9.26
N LEU A 80 7.81 10.14 -8.78
CA LEU A 80 8.76 11.26 -8.67
C LEU A 80 10.09 10.96 -9.39
N TYR A 81 11.15 10.64 -8.65
CA TYR A 81 12.48 10.28 -9.15
C TYR A 81 13.26 9.54 -8.04
N SER A 82 14.43 8.96 -8.36
CA SER A 82 15.28 8.30 -7.36
C SER A 82 15.86 9.29 -6.35
N ALA A 83 15.47 9.17 -5.09
CA ALA A 83 15.86 10.03 -3.99
C ALA A 83 16.60 9.23 -2.90
N ALA A 84 17.88 8.94 -3.12
CA ALA A 84 18.69 8.19 -2.14
C ALA A 84 18.85 8.96 -0.81
N GLY A 85 18.72 8.24 0.31
CA GLY A 85 18.81 8.83 1.65
C GLY A 85 17.55 9.58 2.09
N ASN A 86 16.40 9.30 1.47
CA ASN A 86 15.11 9.83 1.92
C ASN A 86 14.67 9.17 3.23
N SER A 87 13.87 9.90 4.01
CA SER A 87 13.40 9.41 5.31
C SER A 87 12.36 8.29 5.21
N GLY A 88 11.65 8.17 4.09
CA GLY A 88 10.64 7.12 3.89
C GLY A 88 11.29 5.74 3.88
N ASP A 89 12.37 5.58 3.09
CA ASP A 89 13.15 4.35 3.03
C ASP A 89 13.81 4.04 4.39
N GLU A 90 14.42 5.03 5.05
CA GLU A 90 15.01 4.87 6.39
C GLU A 90 13.99 4.44 7.46
N HIS A 91 12.74 4.87 7.36
CA HIS A 91 11.67 4.46 8.28
C HIS A 91 11.11 3.07 7.94
N TYR A 92 10.92 2.79 6.66
CA TYR A 92 10.23 1.57 6.22
C TYR A 92 11.12 0.34 6.33
N TYR A 93 12.36 0.41 5.84
CA TYR A 93 13.24 -0.74 5.80
C TYR A 93 14.02 -0.92 7.09
N THR A 94 13.92 -2.12 7.66
CA THR A 94 14.83 -2.64 8.68
C THR A 94 16.22 -2.92 8.11
N ASP A 95 17.20 -3.22 8.97
CA ASP A 95 18.57 -3.57 8.57
C ASP A 95 18.66 -4.76 7.59
N ASP A 96 17.66 -5.65 7.58
CA ASP A 96 17.52 -6.78 6.66
C ASP A 96 16.60 -6.52 5.46
N LEU A 97 16.07 -5.31 5.31
CA LEU A 97 15.18 -4.87 4.23
C LEU A 97 13.83 -5.63 4.17
N GLU A 98 13.37 -6.18 5.28
CA GLU A 98 12.12 -6.96 5.39
C GLU A 98 10.93 -6.15 5.95
N GLY A 99 10.92 -4.82 5.80
CA GLY A 99 9.96 -3.89 6.42
C GLY A 99 8.46 -4.27 6.33
N PRO A 100 7.56 -3.58 7.09
CA PRO A 100 7.78 -2.30 7.75
C PRO A 100 8.22 -2.42 9.21
N ASP A 101 9.25 -1.65 9.58
CA ASP A 101 9.43 -1.19 10.97
C ASP A 101 8.42 -0.06 11.27
N ILE A 102 8.24 0.87 10.32
CA ILE A 102 7.32 2.00 10.40
C ILE A 102 6.60 2.19 9.05
N TYR A 103 5.27 2.31 9.08
CA TYR A 103 4.48 2.74 7.92
C TYR A 103 4.73 4.24 7.68
N ALA A 104 5.50 4.55 6.64
CA ALA A 104 5.96 5.90 6.35
C ALA A 104 5.42 6.42 5.02
N TRP A 105 4.75 7.57 5.09
CA TRP A 105 4.34 8.34 3.92
C TRP A 105 5.11 9.66 3.83
N ASP A 106 5.02 10.28 2.66
CA ASP A 106 5.48 11.64 2.45
C ASP A 106 4.53 12.44 1.56
N PHE A 107 4.31 13.71 1.92
CA PHE A 107 3.55 14.68 1.16
C PHE A 107 4.45 15.70 0.49
N GLU A 108 4.09 16.08 -0.72
CA GLU A 108 4.47 17.38 -1.29
C GLU A 108 3.21 18.25 -1.37
N VAL A 109 3.17 19.35 -0.62
CA VAL A 109 2.00 20.25 -0.61
C VAL A 109 1.85 21.03 -1.92
N GLY A 110 0.78 21.81 -2.06
CA GLY A 110 0.55 22.63 -3.25
C GLY A 110 0.16 21.80 -4.47
N ALA A 111 -0.87 20.97 -4.31
CA ALA A 111 -1.50 20.25 -5.41
C ALA A 111 -2.22 21.20 -6.36
N ASP A 112 -2.28 20.83 -7.63
CA ASP A 112 -3.04 21.58 -8.63
C ASP A 112 -4.53 21.60 -8.23
N LEU A 113 -5.19 22.74 -8.44
CA LEU A 113 -6.59 22.96 -8.07
C LEU A 113 -7.45 23.02 -9.33
N TRP A 114 -8.64 22.43 -9.27
CA TRP A 114 -9.61 22.53 -10.36
C TRP A 114 -10.38 23.85 -10.26
N ASP A 115 -10.30 24.70 -11.28
CA ASP A 115 -10.99 25.99 -11.31
C ASP A 115 -12.40 25.92 -11.94
N GLY A 116 -12.75 24.78 -12.55
CA GLY A 116 -13.99 24.59 -13.31
C GLY A 116 -13.76 24.22 -14.78
N GLU A 117 -12.58 24.56 -15.33
CA GLU A 117 -12.20 24.40 -16.73
C GLU A 117 -10.86 23.66 -16.89
N GLU A 118 -9.87 23.97 -16.04
CA GLU A 118 -8.55 23.34 -16.04
C GLU A 118 -7.98 23.14 -14.62
N TRP A 119 -6.90 22.36 -14.54
CA TRP A 119 -6.12 22.19 -13.31
C TRP A 119 -5.04 23.26 -13.27
N GLU A 120 -5.13 24.16 -12.30
CA GLU A 120 -4.17 25.26 -12.13
C GLU A 120 -3.24 25.01 -10.96
N SER A 121 -1.96 25.31 -11.17
CA SER A 121 -0.98 25.22 -10.09
C SER A 121 -1.18 26.38 -9.12
N PRO A 122 -1.25 26.13 -7.79
CA PRO A 122 -1.43 27.19 -6.80
C PRO A 122 -0.17 28.06 -6.59
N GLY A 123 0.93 27.77 -7.30
CA GLY A 123 2.17 28.51 -7.20
C GLY A 123 3.39 27.61 -7.34
N PHE A 124 4.49 27.99 -6.68
CA PHE A 124 5.73 27.22 -6.62
C PHE A 124 6.07 26.91 -5.16
N PHE A 125 7.32 26.56 -4.84
CA PHE A 125 7.79 26.33 -3.45
C PHE A 125 7.37 27.43 -2.44
N TRP A 126 7.08 28.64 -2.91
CA TRP A 126 6.68 29.79 -2.09
C TRP A 126 5.33 30.35 -2.61
N PRO A 127 4.18 29.79 -2.20
CA PRO A 127 2.88 30.35 -2.53
C PRO A 127 2.70 31.72 -1.84
N ASP A 128 1.72 32.50 -2.27
CA ASP A 128 1.28 33.64 -1.48
C ASP A 128 0.74 33.12 -0.14
N PHE A 129 1.37 33.50 0.98
CA PHE A 129 1.03 32.92 2.28
C PHE A 129 -0.36 33.31 2.77
N GLU A 130 -0.88 34.48 2.36
CA GLU A 130 -2.19 34.95 2.80
C GLU A 130 -3.31 34.29 1.98
N THR A 131 -3.14 34.16 0.67
CA THR A 131 -4.20 33.66 -0.22
C THR A 131 -4.08 32.19 -0.58
N GLU A 132 -2.95 31.54 -0.33
CA GLU A 132 -2.74 30.14 -0.70
C GLU A 132 -2.02 29.32 0.37
N GLY A 133 -0.95 29.85 0.97
CA GLY A 133 -0.20 29.12 2.01
C GLY A 133 -1.04 28.76 3.23
N PHE A 134 -1.96 29.64 3.63
CA PHE A 134 -2.95 29.32 4.67
C PHE A 134 -3.85 28.15 4.26
N HIS A 135 -4.33 28.11 3.03
CA HIS A 135 -5.21 27.05 2.56
C HIS A 135 -4.46 25.71 2.44
N GLN A 136 -3.24 25.70 1.90
CA GLN A 136 -2.40 24.49 1.90
C GLN A 136 -2.16 23.98 3.32
N ALA A 137 -1.84 24.87 4.27
CA ALA A 137 -1.66 24.47 5.66
C ALA A 137 -2.91 23.76 6.22
N MET A 138 -4.12 24.26 5.94
CA MET A 138 -5.37 23.64 6.40
C MET A 138 -5.65 22.29 5.75
N GLU A 139 -5.42 22.16 4.44
CA GLU A 139 -5.60 20.91 3.70
C GLU A 139 -4.72 19.79 4.23
N PHE A 140 -3.42 20.06 4.31
CA PHE A 140 -2.46 19.04 4.70
C PHE A 140 -2.46 18.81 6.21
N SER A 141 -2.92 19.78 7.02
CA SER A 141 -3.29 19.52 8.42
C SER A 141 -4.45 18.52 8.52
N ASN A 142 -5.45 18.58 7.64
CA ASN A 142 -6.48 17.54 7.59
C ASN A 142 -5.89 16.19 7.16
N GLY A 143 -4.93 16.16 6.23
CA GLY A 143 -4.19 14.93 5.89
C GLY A 143 -3.50 14.31 7.11
N TRP A 144 -2.83 15.13 7.93
CA TRP A 144 -2.26 14.69 9.21
C TRP A 144 -3.30 14.17 10.20
N ILE A 145 -4.50 14.76 10.24
CA ILE A 145 -5.62 14.21 11.03
C ILE A 145 -6.05 12.85 10.48
N GLY A 146 -6.17 12.69 9.16
CA GLY A 146 -6.46 11.41 8.52
C GLY A 146 -5.42 10.35 8.87
N MET A 147 -4.14 10.71 8.90
CA MET A 147 -3.06 9.81 9.31
C MET A 147 -3.23 9.36 10.77
N MET A 148 -3.63 10.26 11.67
CA MET A 148 -3.91 9.90 13.06
C MET A 148 -5.16 9.01 13.19
N GLU A 149 -6.15 9.17 12.32
CA GLU A 149 -7.32 8.30 12.25
C GLU A 149 -6.95 6.90 11.76
N VAL A 150 -6.14 6.78 10.70
CA VAL A 150 -5.57 5.50 10.24
C VAL A 150 -4.81 4.81 11.38
N ALA A 151 -3.95 5.53 12.10
CA ALA A 151 -3.21 4.97 13.23
C ALA A 151 -4.14 4.53 14.38
N LEU A 152 -5.22 5.27 14.62
CA LEU A 152 -6.23 4.92 15.61
C LEU A 152 -6.99 3.65 15.22
N GLU A 153 -7.43 3.56 13.96
CA GLU A 153 -8.12 2.39 13.40
C GLU A 153 -7.22 1.16 13.45
N PHE A 154 -5.96 1.26 13.03
CA PHE A 154 -4.95 0.21 13.16
C PHE A 154 -4.80 -0.27 14.61
N SER A 155 -4.78 0.66 15.58
CA SER A 155 -4.64 0.30 16.99
C SER A 155 -5.87 -0.37 17.61
N GLN A 156 -7.04 -0.25 16.96
CA GLN A 156 -8.32 -0.74 17.44
C GLN A 156 -8.79 -2.00 16.69
N ASP A 157 -8.15 -2.33 15.58
CA ASP A 157 -8.54 -3.47 14.77
C ASP A 157 -8.12 -4.80 15.40
N ASP A 158 -9.12 -5.58 15.75
CA ASP A 158 -9.03 -6.93 16.30
C ASP A 158 -9.82 -7.96 15.46
N GLN A 159 -10.19 -7.60 14.23
CA GLN A 159 -11.03 -8.41 13.36
C GLN A 159 -10.22 -9.01 12.21
N ALA A 160 -10.22 -10.34 12.12
CA ALA A 160 -9.56 -11.01 11.01
C ALA A 160 -10.19 -10.67 9.66
N PRO A 161 -9.38 -10.52 8.59
CA PRO A 161 -9.88 -10.30 7.26
C PRO A 161 -10.63 -11.54 6.77
N SER A 162 -11.45 -11.36 5.74
CA SER A 162 -12.10 -12.46 5.02
C SER A 162 -11.59 -12.54 3.59
N SER A 163 -11.41 -13.75 3.07
CA SER A 163 -10.95 -13.98 1.71
C SER A 163 -11.88 -14.92 0.92
N SER A 164 -11.92 -14.72 -0.39
CA SER A 164 -12.65 -15.56 -1.33
C SER A 164 -11.87 -15.73 -2.64
N ILE A 165 -12.23 -16.75 -3.41
CA ILE A 165 -11.62 -17.06 -4.71
C ILE A 165 -12.68 -17.19 -5.81
N ASN A 166 -12.29 -16.92 -7.05
CA ASN A 166 -13.13 -17.03 -8.25
C ASN A 166 -13.44 -18.47 -8.71
N VAL A 167 -12.83 -19.49 -8.09
CA VAL A 167 -12.96 -20.91 -8.48
C VAL A 167 -13.81 -21.72 -7.50
N ASP A 168 -14.42 -22.81 -7.98
CA ASP A 168 -15.18 -23.73 -7.15
C ASP A 168 -14.71 -25.20 -7.27
N GLN A 169 -15.13 -26.02 -6.32
CA GLN A 169 -14.78 -27.45 -6.25
C GLN A 169 -15.79 -28.38 -6.96
N ARG A 170 -16.86 -27.82 -7.55
CA ARG A 170 -18.01 -28.59 -8.05
C ARG A 170 -17.72 -29.25 -9.39
N GLY A 171 -16.83 -28.66 -10.20
CA GLY A 171 -16.54 -29.11 -11.57
C GLY A 171 -15.17 -29.74 -11.79
N TRP A 172 -14.92 -30.04 -13.07
CA TRP A 172 -13.59 -30.26 -13.63
C TRP A 172 -13.30 -29.11 -14.59
N TYR A 173 -12.12 -28.53 -14.51
CA TYR A 173 -11.61 -27.56 -15.46
C TYR A 173 -10.96 -28.28 -16.65
N SER A 174 -11.11 -27.71 -17.84
CA SER A 174 -10.62 -28.30 -19.10
C SER A 174 -9.16 -27.93 -19.43
N GLY A 175 -8.49 -27.18 -18.57
CA GLY A 175 -7.11 -26.72 -18.72
C GLY A 175 -6.66 -25.95 -17.47
N PRO A 176 -5.49 -25.28 -17.53
CA PRO A 176 -5.00 -24.42 -16.46
C PRO A 176 -6.04 -23.38 -16.01
N VAL A 177 -5.97 -23.02 -14.74
CA VAL A 177 -6.93 -22.12 -14.08
C VAL A 177 -6.19 -21.03 -13.32
N ASP A 178 -6.57 -19.79 -13.59
CA ASP A 178 -6.10 -18.63 -12.84
C ASP A 178 -6.99 -18.39 -11.62
N VAL A 179 -6.44 -18.66 -10.44
CA VAL A 179 -7.12 -18.41 -9.16
C VAL A 179 -6.86 -16.96 -8.76
N VAL A 180 -7.94 -16.17 -8.71
CA VAL A 180 -7.93 -14.78 -8.28
C VAL A 180 -8.53 -14.70 -6.89
N PHE A 181 -7.82 -14.03 -5.98
CA PHE A 181 -8.27 -13.78 -4.61
C PHE A 181 -8.96 -12.43 -4.49
N THR A 182 -9.89 -12.32 -3.54
CA THR A 182 -10.51 -11.07 -3.12
C THR A 182 -10.60 -11.08 -1.60
N THR A 183 -10.11 -10.01 -0.98
CA THR A 183 -10.10 -9.81 0.47
C THR A 183 -11.07 -8.70 0.89
N SER A 184 -11.53 -8.71 2.14
CA SER A 184 -12.39 -7.64 2.68
C SER A 184 -11.65 -6.33 2.94
N GLU A 185 -10.33 -6.40 3.10
CA GLU A 185 -9.41 -5.31 3.37
C GLU A 185 -8.01 -5.68 2.87
N ALA A 186 -7.06 -4.76 3.02
CA ALA A 186 -5.66 -5.01 2.71
C ALA A 186 -5.13 -6.19 3.53
N ALA A 187 -4.73 -7.26 2.86
CA ALA A 187 -4.31 -8.48 3.54
C ALA A 187 -3.37 -9.32 2.69
N THR A 188 -2.42 -9.97 3.35
CA THR A 188 -1.50 -10.91 2.74
C THR A 188 -2.09 -12.32 2.74
N ILE A 189 -2.17 -12.93 1.54
CA ILE A 189 -2.60 -14.32 1.37
C ILE A 189 -1.39 -15.24 1.46
N HIS A 190 -1.38 -16.12 2.47
CA HIS A 190 -0.40 -17.21 2.59
C HIS A 190 -1.01 -18.52 2.11
N TYR A 191 -0.34 -19.24 1.20
CA TYR A 191 -0.90 -20.44 0.60
C TYR A 191 0.06 -21.62 0.46
N THR A 192 -0.52 -22.80 0.28
CA THR A 192 0.19 -24.06 -0.01
C THR A 192 -0.57 -24.85 -1.08
N LEU A 193 0.18 -25.54 -1.94
CA LEU A 193 -0.34 -26.36 -3.05
C LEU A 193 -0.10 -27.86 -2.84
N ASP A 194 0.73 -28.22 -1.86
CA ASP A 194 1.21 -29.57 -1.57
C ASP A 194 0.40 -30.31 -0.50
N MET A 195 -0.78 -29.78 -0.14
CA MET A 195 -1.64 -30.24 0.97
C MET A 195 -1.09 -30.02 2.38
N SER A 196 0.05 -29.35 2.56
CA SER A 196 0.52 -28.96 3.90
C SER A 196 -0.42 -27.93 4.54
N LYS A 197 -0.21 -27.58 5.81
CA LYS A 197 -0.97 -26.50 6.44
C LYS A 197 -0.19 -25.20 6.18
N PRO A 198 -0.80 -24.16 5.60
CA PRO A 198 -0.12 -22.90 5.43
C PRO A 198 0.22 -22.27 6.80
N THR A 199 1.35 -21.56 6.83
CA THR A 199 1.94 -20.81 7.94
C THR A 199 2.28 -19.39 7.47
N LEU A 200 2.70 -18.50 8.37
CA LEU A 200 3.18 -17.16 8.00
C LEU A 200 4.42 -17.21 7.09
N ASP A 201 5.23 -18.28 7.22
CA ASP A 201 6.38 -18.52 6.33
C ASP A 201 6.00 -19.13 4.97
N SER A 202 4.71 -19.37 4.71
CA SER A 202 4.27 -19.93 3.43
C SER A 202 4.31 -18.87 2.33
N PRO A 203 4.50 -19.28 1.06
CA PRO A 203 4.49 -18.36 -0.07
C PRO A 203 3.26 -17.46 -0.09
N THR A 204 3.48 -16.22 -0.52
CA THR A 204 2.43 -15.21 -0.71
C THR A 204 2.16 -15.00 -2.19
N LEU A 205 1.05 -14.31 -2.50
CA LEU A 205 0.78 -13.93 -3.89
C LEU A 205 1.84 -12.97 -4.39
N GLU A 206 2.26 -13.18 -5.63
CA GLU A 206 3.14 -12.27 -6.35
C GLU A 206 2.36 -11.07 -6.87
N ARG A 207 3.08 -10.06 -7.33
CA ARG A 207 2.51 -8.86 -7.95
C ARG A 207 2.35 -9.06 -9.47
N ASP A 208 1.23 -8.63 -10.04
CA ASP A 208 0.97 -8.74 -11.50
C ASP A 208 1.76 -7.71 -12.34
N GLY A 209 1.91 -6.50 -11.80
CA GLY A 209 2.61 -5.39 -12.44
C GLY A 209 2.97 -4.27 -11.47
N LEU A 210 3.70 -3.24 -11.93
CA LEU A 210 4.29 -2.21 -11.04
C LEU A 210 3.28 -1.50 -10.14
N ARG A 211 2.04 -1.31 -10.60
CA ARG A 211 0.97 -0.64 -9.85
C ARG A 211 -0.33 -1.45 -9.86
N ASP A 212 -0.22 -2.74 -10.19
CA ASP A 212 -1.33 -3.67 -10.20
C ASP A 212 -1.36 -4.46 -8.88
N GLY A 213 -2.51 -5.06 -8.60
CA GLY A 213 -2.73 -5.89 -7.42
C GLY A 213 -2.00 -7.25 -7.49
N ALA A 214 -2.47 -8.18 -6.67
CA ALA A 214 -1.95 -9.55 -6.67
C ALA A 214 -2.15 -10.25 -8.03
N ALA A 215 -1.08 -10.89 -8.51
CA ALA A 215 -1.10 -11.75 -9.69
C ALA A 215 -2.03 -12.95 -9.44
N PRO A 216 -2.75 -13.40 -10.48
CA PRO A 216 -3.48 -14.66 -10.40
C PRO A 216 -2.54 -15.83 -10.10
N LEU A 217 -2.98 -16.75 -9.26
CA LEU A 217 -2.26 -17.99 -8.98
C LEU A 217 -2.64 -19.04 -10.02
N GLU A 218 -1.74 -19.29 -10.97
CA GLU A 218 -1.95 -20.29 -12.03
C GLU A 218 -1.84 -21.72 -11.47
N ILE A 219 -2.89 -22.51 -11.70
CA ILE A 219 -2.95 -23.93 -11.35
C ILE A 219 -3.06 -24.75 -12.64
N THR A 220 -2.05 -25.56 -12.92
CA THR A 220 -1.94 -26.29 -14.19
C THR A 220 -2.37 -27.76 -14.09
N GLU A 221 -2.41 -28.32 -12.89
CA GLU A 221 -2.86 -29.69 -12.63
C GLU A 221 -3.78 -29.79 -11.39
N THR A 222 -4.39 -30.97 -11.19
CA THR A 222 -5.30 -31.19 -10.06
C THR A 222 -4.60 -30.96 -8.72
N THR A 223 -4.98 -29.88 -8.03
CA THR A 223 -4.27 -29.36 -6.86
C THR A 223 -5.21 -29.15 -5.67
N VAL A 224 -4.69 -29.30 -4.46
CA VAL A 224 -5.38 -28.89 -3.23
C VAL A 224 -4.76 -27.60 -2.74
N LEU A 225 -5.42 -26.50 -3.05
CA LEU A 225 -5.04 -25.18 -2.58
C LEU A 225 -5.58 -24.99 -1.14
N ARG A 226 -4.68 -24.59 -0.23
CA ARG A 226 -5.02 -24.17 1.14
C ARG A 226 -4.41 -22.81 1.39
N TRP A 227 -5.15 -21.94 2.06
CA TRP A 227 -4.70 -20.57 2.30
C TRP A 227 -5.33 -19.97 3.55
N PHE A 228 -4.82 -18.83 3.99
CA PHE A 228 -5.47 -17.90 4.90
C PHE A 228 -4.99 -16.47 4.60
N ALA A 229 -5.80 -15.48 4.95
CA ALA A 229 -5.42 -14.06 4.92
C ALA A 229 -4.92 -13.59 6.31
N VAL A 230 -3.99 -12.64 6.31
CA VAL A 230 -3.54 -11.88 7.48
C VAL A 230 -3.53 -10.41 7.09
N ASP A 231 -4.15 -9.55 7.90
CA ASP A 231 -4.07 -8.11 7.71
C ASP A 231 -2.76 -7.54 8.28
N GLU A 232 -2.59 -6.22 8.19
CA GLU A 232 -1.39 -5.54 8.67
C GLU A 232 -1.33 -5.39 10.21
N THR A 233 -2.45 -5.58 10.92
CA THR A 233 -2.49 -5.59 12.40
C THR A 233 -2.18 -6.97 12.98
N GLY A 234 -2.15 -8.00 12.13
CA GLY A 234 -1.80 -9.38 12.45
C GLY A 234 -3.00 -10.28 12.74
N ASN A 235 -4.23 -9.83 12.51
CA ASN A 235 -5.40 -10.68 12.65
C ASN A 235 -5.45 -11.71 11.52
N GLN A 236 -5.75 -12.95 11.89
CA GLN A 236 -5.62 -14.10 11.00
C GLN A 236 -6.96 -14.75 10.69
N GLU A 237 -7.26 -14.90 9.40
CA GLU A 237 -8.42 -15.66 8.94
C GLU A 237 -8.28 -17.16 9.26
N LYS A 238 -9.42 -17.85 9.47
CA LYS A 238 -9.42 -19.31 9.54
C LYS A 238 -8.98 -19.91 8.21
N PRO A 239 -8.08 -20.92 8.20
CA PRO A 239 -7.62 -21.52 6.96
C PRO A 239 -8.72 -22.13 6.10
N HIS A 240 -8.66 -21.83 4.82
CA HIS A 240 -9.51 -22.37 3.77
C HIS A 240 -8.85 -23.53 3.03
N ARG A 241 -9.68 -24.28 2.31
CA ARG A 241 -9.24 -25.39 1.46
C ARG A 241 -10.17 -25.58 0.29
N VAL A 242 -9.61 -25.69 -0.91
CA VAL A 242 -10.33 -26.08 -2.12
C VAL A 242 -9.54 -27.16 -2.88
N ARG A 243 -10.25 -28.08 -3.53
CA ARG A 243 -9.63 -29.02 -4.49
C ARG A 243 -10.04 -28.61 -5.90
N ILE A 244 -9.06 -28.10 -6.64
CA ILE A 244 -9.20 -27.73 -8.05
C ILE A 244 -8.89 -28.98 -8.88
N LYS A 245 -9.85 -29.42 -9.69
CA LYS A 245 -9.72 -30.63 -10.51
C LYS A 245 -9.55 -30.23 -11.96
N ILE A 246 -8.42 -30.56 -12.56
CA ILE A 246 -8.09 -30.27 -13.97
C ILE A 246 -8.02 -31.58 -14.72
N ARG A 247 -8.62 -31.62 -15.93
CA ARG A 247 -8.55 -32.79 -16.81
C ARG A 247 -7.16 -32.90 -17.42
N ASP A 248 -6.63 -34.12 -17.41
CA ASP A 248 -5.42 -34.50 -18.15
C ASP A 248 -5.61 -34.35 -19.66
#